data_AF-A0A0V0PWF1-F1
#
_entry.id   AF-A0A0V0PWF1-F1
#
_cell.length_a   1.000
_cell.length_b   1.000
_cell.length_c   1.000
_cell.angle_alpha   90.00
_cell.angle_beta   90.00
_cell.angle_gamma   90.00
#
_symmetry.space_group_name_H-M   'P 1'
#
loop_
_entity.id
_entity.type
_entity.pdbx_description
1 polymer ?
#
loop_
_entity_poly.entity_id
_entity_poly.type
_entity_poly.pdbx_seq_one_letter_code
_entity_poly.pdbx_strand_id
1 'polypeptide(L)' 'MQPGDRFTVQRGALEESIPSIFHNDVWFTPADRVLGNIIGSAWTHSFHVDDRTGDVTFRRHEETGERFYSAPDRR' A
#
# COMPACT_ATOMS: atom_id res chain seq x y z
N MET A 1 2.47 -3.04 -13.03
CA MET A 1 3.83 -2.95 -12.46
C MET A 1 4.45 -4.32 -12.46
N GLN A 2 5.69 -4.42 -12.93
CA GLN A 2 6.56 -5.58 -12.76
C GLN A 2 7.12 -5.63 -11.33
N PRO A 3 7.65 -6.77 -10.87
CA PRO A 3 8.38 -6.83 -9.61
C PRO A 3 9.57 -5.86 -9.60
N GLY A 4 9.81 -5.20 -8.48
CA GLY A 4 10.85 -4.17 -8.35
C GLY A 4 10.43 -2.79 -8.87
N ASP A 5 9.35 -2.69 -9.66
CA ASP A 5 8.82 -1.39 -10.09
C ASP A 5 8.39 -0.56 -8.88
N ARG A 6 8.56 0.75 -9.04
CA ARG A 6 8.12 1.76 -8.09
C ARG A 6 7.19 2.72 -8.79
N PHE A 7 6.14 3.14 -8.07
CA PHE A 7 5.36 4.29 -8.48
C PHE A 7 5.22 5.25 -7.31
N THR A 8 5.29 6.53 -7.62
CA THR A 8 5.22 7.60 -6.62
C THR A 8 4.03 8.49 -6.94
N VAL A 9 3.27 8.82 -5.91
CA VAL A 9 2.14 9.74 -5.99
C VAL A 9 2.20 10.72 -4.84
N GLN A 10 1.76 11.94 -5.10
CA GLN A 10 1.67 12.99 -4.09
C GLN A 10 0.57 12.63 -3.09
N ARG A 11 0.88 12.70 -1.78
CA ARG A 11 -0.08 12.40 -0.70
C ARG A 11 -1.31 13.27 -0.76
N GLY A 12 -1.17 14.57 -1.07
CA GLY A 12 -2.32 15.48 -1.16
C GLY A 12 -3.36 15.00 -2.18
N ALA A 13 -2.92 14.55 -3.35
CA ALA A 13 -3.82 14.02 -4.38
C ALA A 13 -4.54 12.73 -3.95
N LEU A 14 -3.88 11.90 -3.12
CA LEU A 14 -4.50 10.71 -2.53
C LEU A 14 -5.55 11.08 -1.47
N GLU A 15 -5.21 12.01 -0.58
CA GLU A 15 -6.09 12.45 0.51
C GLU A 15 -7.34 13.18 -0.01
N GLU A 16 -7.24 13.91 -1.12
CA GLU A 16 -8.39 14.55 -1.78
C GLU A 16 -9.36 13.53 -2.39
N SER A 17 -8.86 12.40 -2.87
CA SER A 17 -9.64 11.43 -3.66
C SER A 17 -10.13 10.22 -2.86
N ILE A 18 -9.43 9.88 -1.78
CA ILE A 18 -9.67 8.65 -1.01
C ILE A 18 -9.74 9.03 0.47
N PRO A 19 -10.91 8.86 1.12
CA PRO A 19 -11.01 9.13 2.54
C PRO A 19 -10.32 8.04 3.35
N SER A 20 -9.71 8.45 4.47
CA SER A 20 -9.32 7.56 5.55
C SER A 20 -10.55 6.92 6.18
N ILE A 21 -10.47 5.63 6.51
CA ILE A 21 -11.58 4.89 7.13
C ILE A 21 -11.08 4.25 8.41
N PHE A 22 -11.91 4.30 9.46
CA PHE A 22 -11.68 3.56 10.69
C PHE A 22 -12.45 2.24 10.65
N HIS A 23 -11.76 1.12 10.83
CA HIS A 23 -12.36 -0.22 10.82
C HIS A 23 -11.55 -1.19 11.69
N ASN A 24 -12.22 -2.04 12.48
CA ASN A 24 -11.58 -3.00 13.39
C ASN A 24 -10.48 -2.37 14.27
N ASP A 25 -10.78 -1.21 14.86
CA ASP A 25 -9.86 -0.46 15.71
C ASP A 25 -8.57 0.05 15.04
N VAL A 26 -8.55 0.10 13.71
CA VAL A 26 -7.42 0.57 12.90
C VAL A 26 -7.85 1.65 11.92
N TRP A 27 -7.03 2.69 11.77
CA TRP A 27 -7.17 3.68 10.70
C TRP A 27 -6.49 3.20 9.43
N PHE A 28 -7.26 3.07 8.36
CA PHE A 28 -6.78 2.81 7.02
C PHE A 28 -6.56 4.12 6.30
N THR A 29 -5.31 4.44 6.02
CA THR A 29 -4.93 5.65 5.28
C THR A 29 -5.25 5.49 3.79
N PRO A 30 -5.28 6.60 3.02
CA PRO A 30 -5.42 6.53 1.57
C PRO A 30 -4.38 5.61 0.92
N ALA A 31 -3.14 5.61 1.43
CA ALA A 31 -2.09 4.73 0.96
C ALA A 31 -2.41 3.25 1.21
N ASP A 32 -2.93 2.89 2.39
CA ASP A 32 -3.36 1.51 2.70
C ASP A 32 -4.48 1.06 1.78
N ARG A 33 -5.39 1.97 1.43
CA ARG A 33 -6.51 1.69 0.51
C ARG A 33 -6.05 1.54 -0.93
N VAL A 34 -5.07 2.32 -1.37
CA VAL A 34 -4.42 2.14 -2.68
C VAL A 34 -3.69 0.80 -2.71
N LEU A 35 -2.96 0.46 -1.63
CA LEU A 35 -2.30 -0.83 -1.50
C LEU A 35 -3.32 -1.97 -1.63
N GLY A 36 -4.44 -1.91 -0.90
CA GLY A 36 -5.50 -2.91 -0.98
C GLY A 36 -6.21 -3.01 -2.34
N ASN A 37 -6.27 -1.92 -3.13
CA ASN A 37 -6.93 -1.92 -4.44
C ASN A 37 -6.01 -2.32 -5.60
N ILE A 38 -4.73 -1.94 -5.56
CA ILE A 38 -3.75 -2.36 -6.58
C ILE A 38 -3.45 -3.85 -6.42
N ILE A 39 -3.60 -4.38 -5.19
CA ILE A 39 -2.96 -5.60 -4.76
C ILE A 39 -3.96 -6.42 -3.95
N GLY A 40 -4.58 -7.42 -4.57
CA GLY A 40 -5.37 -8.46 -3.87
C GLY A 40 -4.54 -9.34 -2.91
N SER A 41 -3.38 -8.89 -2.43
CA SER A 41 -2.47 -9.60 -1.54
C SER A 41 -1.63 -8.59 -0.76
N ALA A 42 -1.98 -8.36 0.52
CA ALA A 42 -1.24 -7.48 1.43
C ALA A 42 0.26 -7.85 1.61
N TRP A 43 0.72 -8.95 1.02
CA TRP A 43 2.02 -9.57 1.25
C TRP A 43 3.03 -9.36 0.12
N THR A 44 2.60 -8.78 -1.01
CA THR A 44 3.46 -8.66 -2.21
C THR A 44 3.91 -7.24 -2.48
N HIS A 45 3.46 -6.26 -1.69
CA HIS A 45 3.75 -4.86 -1.95
C HIS A 45 3.86 -4.08 -0.63
N SER A 46 4.65 -3.00 -0.64
CA SER A 46 4.75 -2.06 0.48
C SER A 46 4.66 -0.63 -0.02
N PHE A 47 4.42 0.30 0.89
CA PHE A 47 4.58 1.72 0.62
C PHE A 47 5.51 2.39 1.65
N HIS A 48 6.06 3.52 1.25
CA HIS A 48 6.84 4.42 2.08
C HIS A 48 6.32 5.83 1.87
N VAL A 49 6.18 6.59 2.96
CA VAL A 49 5.80 8.00 2.94
C VAL A 49 7.04 8.82 3.24
N ASP A 50 7.41 9.71 2.33
CA ASP A 50 8.47 10.71 2.57
C ASP A 50 7.86 11.88 3.35
N ASP A 51 8.26 12.06 4.60
CA ASP A 51 7.72 13.12 5.48
C ASP A 51 8.11 14.54 5.05
N ARG A 52 9.17 14.69 4.23
CA ARG A 52 9.65 15.99 3.76
C ARG A 52 8.88 16.46 2.54
N THR A 53 8.59 15.55 1.60
CA THR A 53 7.89 15.90 0.35
C THR A 53 6.41 15.55 0.39
N GLY A 54 5.98 14.71 1.33
CA GLY A 54 4.66 14.12 1.34
C GLY A 54 4.46 13.12 0.20
N ASP A 55 5.53 12.60 -0.41
CA ASP A 55 5.37 11.60 -1.49
C ASP A 55 5.11 10.21 -0.91
N VAL A 56 4.17 9.49 -1.51
CA VAL A 56 3.94 8.08 -1.21
C VAL A 56 4.51 7.27 -2.35
N THR A 57 5.51 6.45 -2.04
CA THR A 57 6.13 5.52 -2.99
C THR A 57 5.73 4.11 -2.66
N PHE A 58 5.18 3.42 -3.65
CA PHE A 58 4.80 2.02 -3.55
C PHE A 58 5.79 1.14 -4.30
N ARG A 59 6.02 -0.07 -3.81
CA ARG A 59 6.92 -1.06 -4.41
C ARG A 59 6.25 -2.44 -4.45
N ARG A 60 6.46 -3.16 -5.55
CA ARG A 60 6.12 -4.59 -5.70
C ARG A 60 7.32 -5.48 -5.35
N HIS A 61 7.10 -6.51 -4.53
CA HIS A 61 8.10 -7.44 -3.97
C HIS A 61 8.08 -8.86 -4.55
N GLU A 62 7.22 -9.19 -5.53
CA GLU A 62 7.21 -10.52 -6.20
C GLU A 62 8.42 -10.74 -7.11
N GLU A 63 9.62 -10.44 -6.60
CA GLU A 63 10.91 -10.55 -7.30
C GLU A 63 11.22 -12.01 -7.63
N THR A 64 10.63 -12.95 -6.88
CA THR A 64 10.51 -14.37 -7.19
C THR A 64 9.03 -14.71 -7.41
N GLY A 65 8.72 -15.73 -8.23
CA GLY A 65 7.34 -16.17 -8.50
C GLY A 65 6.60 -16.78 -7.30
N GLU A 66 7.12 -16.58 -6.09
CA GLU A 66 6.60 -17.11 -4.84
C GLU A 66 5.48 -16.20 -4.31
N ARG A 67 4.35 -16.83 -3.95
CA ARG A 67 3.21 -16.15 -3.37
C ARG A 67 3.18 -16.47 -1.88
N PHE A 68 3.29 -15.45 -1.04
CA PHE A 68 3.10 -15.59 0.40
C PHE A 68 1.68 -15.16 0.77
N TYR A 69 0.94 -16.07 1.40
CA TYR A 69 -0.36 -15.80 2.00
C TYR A 69 -0.18 -15.91 3.51
N SER A 70 -0.27 -14.80 4.21
CA SER A 70 -0.56 -14.84 5.65
C SER A 70 -2.00 -14.37 5.83
N ALA A 71 -2.84 -15.30 6.27
CA ALA A 71 -4.21 -14.97 6.62
C ALA A 71 -4.18 -13.79 7.62
N PRO A 72 -5.09 -12.80 7.49
CA PRO A 72 -5.20 -11.69 8.45
C PRO A 72 -5.44 -12.16 9.90
N ASP A 73 -5.72 -13.45 10.12
CA ASP A 73 -6.02 -14.06 11.41
C ASP A 73 -4.82 -14.64 12.18
N ARG A 74 -3.57 -14.49 11.71
CA ARG A 74 -2.40 -14.92 12.49
C ARG A 74 -1.78 -13.76 13.26
N ARG A 75 -2.18 -13.71 14.55
CA ARG A 75 -1.53 -12.99 15.67
C ARG A 75 -0.02 -13.11 15.68
#